data_AF-A0A2T0BEF7-F1
#
_entry.id   AF-A0A2T0BEF7-F1
#
_cell.length_a   1.000
_cell.length_b   1.000
_cell.length_c   1.000
_cell.angle_alpha   90.00
_cell.angle_beta   90.00
_cell.angle_gamma   90.00
#
_symmetry.space_group_name_H-M   'P 1'
#
loop_
_entity.id
_entity.type
_entity.pdbx_description
1 polymer ?
#
loop_
_entity_poly.entity_id
_entity_poly.type
_entity_poly.pdbx_seq_one_letter_code
_entity_poly.pdbx_strand_id
1 'polypeptide(L)'
;MKSKISIFMKSKTWILWLVAGICFLFVGVMDLIDKNNFSGVISILLGGFYIILSRINYKRESKSNQSEVTDAVLKNMDIELRNLIAEGEKIKAIKKYRMVTGLGLLEAKEYVDLLGEEKSNK
;
A
#
# COMPACT_ATOMS: atom_id res chain seq x y z
N MET A 1 -9.35 24.17 10.44
CA MET A 1 -8.08 24.25 11.18
C MET A 1 -7.57 22.92 11.72
N LYS A 2 -8.43 21.92 12.02
CA LYS A 2 -8.03 20.60 12.54
C LYS A 2 -7.37 19.64 11.53
N SER A 3 -7.49 19.86 10.22
CA SER A 3 -6.96 18.92 9.21
C SER A 3 -5.46 19.08 8.87
N LYS A 4 -4.87 20.27 9.10
CA LYS A 4 -3.43 20.49 8.82
C LYS A 4 -2.51 19.82 9.85
N ILE A 5 -3.03 19.50 11.04
CA ILE A 5 -2.27 18.97 12.16
C ILE A 5 -2.03 17.46 12.01
N SER A 6 -2.98 16.70 11.43
CA SER A 6 -2.80 15.24 11.26
C SER A 6 -1.73 14.88 10.23
N ILE A 7 -1.57 15.70 9.19
CA ILE A 7 -0.55 15.50 8.15
C ILE A 7 0.86 15.77 8.71
N PHE A 8 1.01 16.76 9.60
CA PHE A 8 2.31 17.09 10.20
C PHE A 8 2.82 15.99 11.16
N MET A 9 1.91 15.25 11.82
CA MET A 9 2.28 14.15 12.73
C MET A 9 2.66 12.83 12.02
N LYS A 10 2.26 12.60 10.77
CA LYS A 10 2.55 11.34 10.05
C LYS A 10 4.01 11.22 9.56
N SER A 11 4.79 12.30 9.65
CA SER A 11 6.13 12.41 9.05
C SER A 11 7.30 11.91 9.91
N LYS A 12 7.05 11.47 11.16
CA LYS A 12 8.13 11.28 12.15
C LYS A 12 8.23 9.90 12.79
N THR A 13 7.48 8.89 12.34
CA THR A 13 7.61 7.54 12.89
C THR A 13 8.94 6.88 12.50
N TRP A 14 9.43 7.16 11.28
CA TRP A 14 10.70 6.62 10.80
C TRP A 14 11.92 7.23 11.53
N ILE A 15 11.83 8.49 11.97
CA ILE A 15 12.87 9.16 12.77
C ILE A 15 13.00 8.54 14.16
N LEU A 16 11.90 8.14 14.79
CA LEU A 16 11.94 7.39 16.06
C LEU A 16 12.69 6.05 15.92
N TRP A 17 12.47 5.34 14.81
CA TRP A 17 13.16 4.09 14.51
C TRP A 17 14.66 4.28 14.22
N LEU A 18 15.03 5.40 13.60
CA LEU A 18 16.43 5.77 13.33
C LEU A 18 17.21 6.06 14.63
N VAL A 19 16.60 6.80 15.55
CA VAL A 19 17.20 7.12 16.85
C VAL A 19 17.32 5.87 17.71
N ALA A 20 16.32 4.97 17.70
CA ALA A 20 16.41 3.69 18.39
C ALA A 20 17.57 2.82 17.85
N GLY A 21 17.75 2.75 16.53
CA GLY A 21 18.87 2.02 15.92
C GLY A 21 20.25 2.57 16.31
N ILE A 22 20.39 3.90 16.38
CA ILE A 22 21.63 4.58 16.82
C ILE A 22 21.94 4.26 18.29
N CYS A 23 20.95 4.23 19.17
CA CYS A 23 21.14 3.87 20.58
C CYS A 23 21.62 2.41 20.74
N PHE A 24 21.10 1.47 19.95
CA PHE A 24 21.52 0.07 19.99
C PHE A 24 22.96 -0.15 19.50
N LEU A 25 23.41 0.63 18.51
CA LEU A 25 24.81 0.62 18.07
C LEU A 25 25.75 1.11 19.19
N PHE A 26 25.33 2.11 19.95
CA PHE A 26 26.13 2.65 21.05
C PHE A 26 26.31 1.64 22.20
N VAL A 27 25.25 0.89 22.55
CA VAL A 27 25.32 -0.20 23.55
C VAL A 27 26.22 -1.34 23.09
N GLY A 28 26.16 -1.72 21.81
CA GLY A 28 27.04 -2.76 21.24
C GLY A 28 28.52 -2.38 21.20
N VAL A 29 28.83 -1.08 21.05
CA VAL A 29 30.21 -0.58 21.09
C VAL A 29 30.76 -0.58 22.53
N MET A 30 29.92 -0.28 23.54
CA MET A 30 30.33 -0.36 24.95
C MET A 30 30.61 -1.80 25.40
N ASP A 31 29.88 -2.78 24.85
CA ASP A 31 30.02 -4.21 25.16
C ASP A 31 31.28 -4.86 24.53
N LEU A 32 31.92 -4.18 23.57
CA LEU A 32 33.16 -4.64 22.91
C LEU A 32 34.42 -4.40 23.77
N ILE A 33 34.32 -3.57 24.81
CA ILE A 33 35.46 -3.18 25.67
C ILE A 33 35.64 -4.16 26.83
N ASP A 34 34.57 -4.82 27.28
CA ASP A 34 34.64 -5.85 28.30
C ASP A 34 34.70 -7.24 27.66
N LYS A 35 35.62 -8.09 28.13
CA LYS A 35 35.97 -9.38 27.52
C LYS A 35 34.86 -10.42 27.76
N ASN A 36 33.66 -10.22 27.21
CA ASN A 36 32.56 -11.16 27.25
C ASN A 36 32.00 -11.35 25.83
N ASN A 37 32.59 -12.30 25.11
CA ASN A 37 32.51 -12.47 23.65
C ASN A 37 31.15 -12.92 23.09
N PHE A 38 30.03 -12.77 23.80
CA PHE A 38 28.74 -13.32 23.38
C PHE A 38 27.63 -12.27 23.19
N SER A 39 27.62 -11.18 23.96
CA SER A 39 26.54 -10.19 23.93
C SER A 39 26.57 -9.30 22.69
N GLY A 40 27.74 -8.83 22.26
CA GLY A 40 27.87 -7.95 21.08
C GLY A 40 27.46 -8.60 19.75
N VAL A 41 27.73 -9.90 19.56
CA VAL A 41 27.36 -10.63 18.33
C VAL A 41 25.83 -10.73 18.21
N ILE A 42 25.15 -10.97 19.33
CA ILE A 42 23.69 -11.00 19.41
C ILE A 42 23.10 -9.62 19.08
N SER A 43 23.69 -8.52 19.56
CA SER A 43 23.24 -7.16 19.24
C SER A 43 23.38 -6.82 17.76
N ILE A 44 24.46 -7.26 17.09
CA ILE A 44 24.67 -7.07 15.65
C ILE A 44 23.64 -7.85 14.84
N LEU A 45 23.37 -9.10 15.21
CA LEU A 45 22.34 -9.93 14.56
C LEU A 45 20.94 -9.34 14.75
N LEU A 46 20.62 -8.88 15.96
CA LEU A 46 19.32 -8.25 16.27
C LEU A 46 19.15 -6.92 15.51
N GLY A 47 20.21 -6.11 15.42
CA GLY A 47 20.22 -4.86 14.65
C GLY A 47 20.06 -5.10 13.15
N GLY A 48 20.78 -6.08 12.59
CA GLY A 48 20.62 -6.50 11.19
C GLY A 48 19.20 -7.01 10.91
N PHE A 49 18.66 -7.85 11.78
CA PHE A 49 17.30 -8.38 11.68
C PHE A 49 16.25 -7.25 11.75
N TYR A 50 16.42 -6.27 12.62
CA TYR A 50 15.53 -5.11 12.73
C TYR A 50 15.54 -4.24 11.46
N ILE A 51 16.72 -3.99 10.86
CA ILE A 51 16.84 -3.26 9.59
C ILE A 51 16.15 -4.03 8.46
N ILE A 52 16.29 -5.35 8.42
CA ILE A 52 15.62 -6.22 7.44
C ILE A 52 14.10 -6.16 7.62
N LEU A 53 13.59 -6.25 8.85
CA LEU A 53 12.17 -6.08 9.15
C LEU A 53 11.64 -4.69 8.79
N SER A 54 12.45 -3.63 8.99
CA SER A 54 12.11 -2.25 8.62
C SER A 54 11.94 -2.12 7.10
N ARG A 55 12.83 -2.74 6.31
CA ARG A 55 12.73 -2.78 4.84
C ARG A 55 11.44 -3.45 4.37
N ILE A 56 11.04 -4.55 5.02
CA ILE A 56 9.81 -5.27 4.69
C ILE A 56 8.57 -4.39 4.98
N ASN A 57 8.55 -3.70 6.11
CA ASN A 57 7.43 -2.82 6.49
C ASN A 57 7.32 -1.56 5.63
N TYR A 58 8.45 -0.97 5.19
CA TYR A 58 8.45 0.20 4.30
C TYR A 58 7.82 -0.11 2.93
N LYS A 59 8.07 -1.31 2.37
CA LYS A 59 7.46 -1.76 1.10
C LYS A 59 5.97 -2.09 1.25
N ARG A 60 5.48 -2.33 2.47
CA ARG A 60 4.09 -2.68 2.75
C ARG A 60 3.19 -1.44 2.84
N GLU A 61 3.70 -0.32 3.33
CA GLU A 61 2.97 0.96 3.37
C GLU A 61 2.70 1.50 1.95
N SER A 62 3.59 1.28 0.97
CA SER A 62 3.27 1.63 -0.43
C SER A 62 2.25 0.68 -1.05
N LYS A 63 2.29 -0.62 -0.72
CA LYS A 63 1.36 -1.62 -1.29
C LYS A 63 -0.04 -1.58 -0.65
N SER A 64 -0.17 -1.21 0.64
CA SER A 64 -1.48 -1.04 1.28
C SER A 64 -2.17 0.22 0.82
N ASN A 65 -1.45 1.35 0.71
CA ASN A 65 -2.01 2.57 0.15
C ASN A 65 -2.33 2.42 -1.34
N GLN A 66 -1.54 1.64 -2.11
CA GLN A 66 -1.86 1.33 -3.50
C GLN A 66 -3.06 0.39 -3.62
N SER A 67 -3.19 -0.64 -2.78
CA SER A 67 -4.38 -1.51 -2.78
C SER A 67 -5.61 -0.72 -2.40
N GLU A 68 -5.57 0.07 -1.32
CA GLU A 68 -6.72 0.86 -0.86
C GLU A 68 -7.16 1.91 -1.90
N VAL A 69 -6.21 2.56 -2.57
CA VAL A 69 -6.51 3.48 -3.69
C VAL A 69 -7.02 2.72 -4.91
N THR A 70 -6.45 1.56 -5.24
CA THR A 70 -6.90 0.74 -6.39
C THR A 70 -8.30 0.18 -6.14
N ASP A 71 -8.57 -0.36 -4.95
CA ASP A 71 -9.86 -0.91 -4.53
C ASP A 71 -10.94 0.18 -4.51
N ALA A 72 -10.62 1.39 -4.03
CA ALA A 72 -11.55 2.51 -4.07
C ALA A 72 -11.81 3.02 -5.50
N VAL A 73 -10.77 3.10 -6.34
CA VAL A 73 -10.90 3.53 -7.75
C VAL A 73 -11.69 2.51 -8.56
N LEU A 74 -11.43 1.21 -8.39
CA LEU A 74 -12.17 0.13 -9.03
C LEU A 74 -13.64 0.17 -8.60
N LYS A 75 -13.93 0.24 -7.29
CA LYS A 75 -15.32 0.36 -6.80
C LYS A 75 -16.07 1.56 -7.37
N ASN A 76 -15.43 2.73 -7.43
CA ASN A 76 -16.05 3.92 -8.01
C ASN A 76 -16.31 3.75 -9.52
N MET A 77 -15.39 3.09 -10.23
CA MET A 77 -15.54 2.78 -11.65
C MET A 77 -16.67 1.78 -11.89
N ASP A 78 -16.75 0.71 -11.11
CA ASP A 78 -17.84 -0.27 -11.14
C ASP A 78 -19.21 0.40 -10.97
N ILE A 79 -19.35 1.33 -10.02
CA ILE A 79 -20.59 2.08 -9.81
C ILE A 79 -20.93 2.90 -11.05
N GLU A 80 -19.97 3.63 -11.60
CA GLU A 80 -20.17 4.47 -12.78
C GLU A 80 -20.55 3.63 -14.02
N LEU A 81 -19.89 2.50 -14.23
CA LEU A 81 -20.21 1.57 -15.31
C LEU A 81 -21.61 0.98 -15.16
N ARG A 82 -21.99 0.57 -13.94
CA ARG A 82 -23.33 0.04 -13.66
C ARG A 82 -24.44 1.08 -13.86
N ASN A 83 -24.16 2.36 -13.63
CA ASN A 83 -25.09 3.44 -13.94
C ASN A 83 -25.27 3.60 -15.45
N LEU A 84 -24.16 3.65 -16.20
CA LEU A 84 -24.20 3.72 -17.67
C LEU A 84 -24.91 2.51 -18.29
N ILE A 85 -24.72 1.31 -17.73
CA ILE A 85 -25.42 0.09 -18.17
C ILE A 85 -26.93 0.20 -17.88
N ALA A 86 -27.31 0.73 -16.72
CA ALA A 86 -28.72 0.90 -16.34
C ALA A 86 -29.45 1.93 -17.21
N GLU A 87 -28.73 2.94 -17.71
CA GLU A 87 -29.22 3.92 -18.66
C GLU A 87 -29.28 3.38 -20.11
N GLY A 88 -28.86 2.13 -20.34
CA GLY A 88 -28.79 1.52 -21.68
C GLY A 88 -27.56 1.95 -22.49
N GLU A 89 -26.65 2.72 -21.91
CA GLU A 89 -25.47 3.27 -22.57
C GLU A 89 -24.23 2.36 -22.49
N LYS A 90 -24.39 1.06 -22.78
CA LYS A 90 -23.30 0.06 -22.73
C LYS A 90 -22.05 0.49 -23.52
N ILE A 91 -22.21 1.13 -24.67
CA ILE A 91 -21.08 1.59 -25.49
C ILE A 91 -20.25 2.65 -24.76
N LYS A 92 -20.89 3.56 -24.01
CA LYS A 92 -20.17 4.57 -23.22
C LYS A 92 -19.45 3.92 -22.03
N ALA A 93 -20.06 2.91 -21.41
CA ALA A 93 -19.42 2.12 -20.35
C ALA A 93 -18.13 1.44 -20.85
N ILE A 94 -18.18 0.75 -22.00
CA ILE A 94 -17.01 0.09 -22.61
C ILE A 94 -15.93 1.13 -22.92
N LYS A 95 -16.31 2.26 -23.53
CA LYS A 95 -15.37 3.33 -23.87
C LYS A 95 -14.67 3.87 -22.62
N LYS A 96 -15.42 4.09 -21.54
CA LYS A 96 -14.89 4.59 -20.27
C LYS A 96 -13.93 3.60 -19.63
N TYR A 97 -14.32 2.33 -19.51
CA TYR A 97 -13.46 1.28 -18.96
C TYR A 97 -12.15 1.16 -19.74
N ARG A 98 -12.22 1.26 -21.08
CA ARG A 98 -11.04 1.25 -21.95
C ARG A 98 -10.11 2.44 -21.74
N MET A 99 -10.66 3.64 -21.56
CA MET A 99 -9.86 4.84 -21.30
C MET A 99 -9.10 4.77 -19.98
N VAL A 100 -9.69 4.14 -18.95
CA VAL A 100 -9.07 4.11 -17.63
C VAL A 100 -8.09 2.94 -17.48
N THR A 101 -8.42 1.76 -18.03
CA THR A 101 -7.59 0.57 -17.88
C THR A 101 -6.55 0.42 -19.00
N GLY A 102 -6.77 1.04 -20.15
CA GLY A 102 -5.94 0.86 -21.35
C GLY A 102 -6.08 -0.53 -21.99
N LEU A 103 -7.06 -1.34 -21.54
CA LEU A 103 -7.31 -2.68 -22.08
C LEU A 103 -7.84 -2.63 -23.52
N GLY A 104 -7.82 -3.77 -24.20
CA GLY A 104 -8.39 -3.91 -25.53
C GLY A 104 -9.92 -3.80 -25.52
N LEU A 105 -10.50 -3.69 -26.72
CA LEU A 105 -11.95 -3.54 -26.88
C LEU A 105 -12.71 -4.80 -26.44
N LEU A 106 -12.11 -5.98 -26.64
CA LEU A 106 -12.72 -7.26 -26.33
C LEU A 106 -12.87 -7.42 -24.81
N GLU A 107 -11.79 -7.18 -24.08
CA GLU A 107 -11.70 -7.27 -22.63
C GLU A 107 -12.62 -6.26 -21.96
N ALA A 108 -12.69 -5.04 -22.51
CA ALA A 108 -13.59 -4.01 -22.02
C ALA A 108 -15.07 -4.36 -22.23
N LYS A 109 -15.38 -5.02 -23.35
CA LYS A 109 -16.74 -5.48 -23.63
C LYS A 109 -17.15 -6.61 -22.67
N GLU A 110 -16.30 -7.63 -22.54
CA GLU A 110 -16.56 -8.76 -21.62
C GLU A 110 -16.81 -8.28 -20.20
N TYR A 111 -15.97 -7.38 -19.69
CA TYR A 111 -16.14 -6.86 -18.33
C TYR A 111 -17.47 -6.10 -18.15
N VAL A 112 -17.84 -5.24 -19.10
CA VAL A 112 -19.11 -4.50 -19.04
C VAL A 112 -20.33 -5.43 -19.19
N ASP A 113 -20.23 -6.47 -20.03
CA ASP A 113 -21.30 -7.44 -20.18
C ASP A 113 -21.49 -8.27 -18.90
N LEU A 114 -20.41 -8.75 -18.27
CA LEU A 114 -20.46 -9.42 -16.96
C LEU A 114 -21.11 -8.55 -15.87
N LEU A 115 -20.76 -7.26 -15.81
CA LEU A 115 -21.36 -6.31 -14.87
C LEU A 115 -22.86 -6.10 -15.10
N GLY A 116 -23.30 -6.19 -16.35
CA GLY A 116 -24.72 -6.12 -16.71
C GLY A 116 -25.48 -7.39 -16.36
N GLU A 117 -24.90 -8.56 -16.59
CA GLU A 117 -25.49 -9.86 -16.25
C GLU A 117 -25.66 -10.05 -14.74
N GLU A 118 -24.67 -9.63 -13.93
CA GLU A 118 -24.81 -9.61 -12.47
C GLU A 118 -26.02 -8.80 -11.99
N LYS A 119 -26.34 -7.68 -12.67
CA LYS A 119 -27.52 -6.86 -12.33
C LYS A 119 -28.84 -7.52 -12.74
N SER A 120 -28.83 -8.36 -13.77
CA SER A 120 -30.02 -9.06 -14.27
C SER A 120 -30.41 -10.26 -13.37
N ASN A 121 -29.45 -10.79 -12.61
CA ASN A 121 -29.62 -12.03 -11.86
C ASN A 121 -29.94 -11.79 -10.37
N LYS A 122 -30.34 -10.56 -10.02
CA LYS A 122 -30.66 -10.13 -8.66
C LYS A 122 -31.98 -9.36 -8.65
#